data_AF-A0A917GQK5-F1
#
_entry.id   AF-A0A917GQK5-F1
#
_cell.length_a   1.000
_cell.length_b   1.000
_cell.length_c   1.000
_cell.angle_alpha   90.00
_cell.angle_beta   90.00
_cell.angle_gamma   90.00
#
_symmetry.space_group_name_H-M   'P 1'
#
loop_
_entity.id
_entity.type
_entity.pdbx_description
1 polymer ?
#
loop_
_entity_poly.entity_id
_entity_poly.type
_entity_poly.pdbx_seq_one_letter_code
_entity_poly.pdbx_strand_id
1 'polypeptide(L)'
;MVYFFVSFTPEKTQVNQKELLKFELEIDSLRLVEIENKKPKIYPFNPNFITDYKGYTLGMTTEEIDRLLAFRKQDKWVNSVQEFQNVTKVSDSFLAIISPYFKFPEWVTNPKPKTFTTYQYNNQPKTFEQKQDLNTASALQLQKVNGIGEGYSKRIIAYRDKLGGFIADIQLREVYGLSPEVIDRVVEQFTVKTPKQVEKINLNTASIEQLVTIQYIDYEVAHHIIEQRTLREGYQSLDDLLKVKSFPSNKIEIIKLYLKLN
;
A
#
# COMPACT_ATOMS: atom_id res chain seq x y z
N MET A 1 -91.04 -41.60 13.47
CA MET A 1 -89.89 -41.02 12.75
C MET A 1 -89.98 -41.47 11.31
N VAL A 2 -90.00 -40.55 10.35
CA VAL A 2 -89.96 -40.89 8.91
C VAL A 2 -88.66 -40.33 8.36
N TYR A 3 -87.79 -41.21 7.88
CA TYR A 3 -86.55 -40.85 7.19
C TYR A 3 -86.84 -40.79 5.69
N PHE A 4 -86.54 -39.65 5.05
CA PHE A 4 -86.49 -39.52 3.60
C PHE A 4 -85.04 -39.76 3.12
N PHE A 5 -84.84 -40.78 2.30
CA PHE A 5 -83.61 -40.93 1.53
C PHE A 5 -83.78 -40.22 0.18
N VAL A 6 -82.98 -39.18 -0.06
CA VAL A 6 -82.84 -38.56 -1.37
C VAL A 6 -81.70 -39.26 -2.09
N SER A 7 -82.03 -40.04 -3.12
CA SER A 7 -81.04 -40.63 -4.03
C SER A 7 -80.63 -39.57 -5.06
N PHE A 8 -79.39 -39.07 -4.95
CA PHE A 8 -78.77 -38.25 -5.98
C PHE A 8 -78.36 -39.13 -7.16
N THR A 9 -79.01 -38.94 -8.31
CA THR A 9 -78.46 -39.38 -9.59
C THR A 9 -77.31 -38.44 -9.95
N PRO A 10 -76.08 -38.92 -10.17
CA PRO A 10 -75.00 -38.05 -10.59
C PRO A 10 -75.34 -37.51 -11.97
N GLU A 11 -75.61 -36.21 -12.04
CA GLU A 11 -75.78 -35.51 -13.30
C GLU A 11 -74.45 -35.62 -14.05
N LYS A 12 -74.46 -36.26 -15.24
CA LYS A 12 -73.25 -36.38 -16.06
C LYS A 12 -72.90 -34.99 -16.57
N THR A 13 -71.98 -34.32 -15.88
CA THR A 13 -71.37 -33.08 -16.33
C THR A 13 -70.73 -33.31 -17.69
N GLN A 14 -71.20 -32.59 -18.72
CA GLN A 14 -70.53 -32.55 -20.02
C GLN A 14 -69.25 -31.72 -19.88
N VAL A 15 -68.14 -32.39 -19.60
CA VAL A 15 -66.84 -31.74 -19.52
C VAL A 15 -66.36 -31.42 -20.93
N ASN A 16 -66.15 -30.13 -21.22
CA ASN A 16 -65.52 -29.70 -22.46
C ASN A 16 -64.05 -30.15 -22.45
N GLN A 17 -63.78 -31.29 -23.09
CA GLN A 17 -62.46 -31.93 -23.12
C GLN A 17 -61.36 -30.99 -23.65
N LYS A 18 -61.71 -30.06 -24.56
CA LYS A 18 -60.74 -29.12 -25.14
C LYS A 18 -60.35 -28.02 -24.15
N GLU A 19 -61.27 -27.55 -23.31
CA GLU A 19 -60.97 -26.60 -22.24
C GLU A 19 -60.22 -27.27 -21.10
N LEU A 20 -60.58 -28.51 -20.75
CA LEU A 20 -59.87 -29.30 -19.75
C LEU A 20 -58.39 -29.49 -20.12
N LEU A 21 -58.11 -29.87 -21.37
CA LEU A 21 -56.74 -30.04 -21.87
C LEU A 21 -55.93 -28.73 -21.80
N LYS A 22 -56.54 -27.58 -22.10
CA LYS A 22 -55.86 -26.28 -21.97
C LYS A 22 -55.49 -25.98 -20.53
N PHE A 23 -56.41 -26.25 -19.60
CA PHE A 23 -56.19 -26.03 -18.17
C PHE A 23 -55.11 -26.96 -17.62
N GLU A 24 -55.09 -28.23 -18.03
CA GLU A 24 -54.03 -29.19 -17.66
C GLU A 24 -52.65 -28.72 -18.13
N LEU A 25 -52.54 -28.27 -19.39
CA LEU A 25 -51.29 -27.72 -19.94
C LEU A 25 -50.83 -26.46 -19.19
N GLU A 26 -51.75 -25.58 -18.80
CA GLU A 26 -51.44 -24.39 -18.01
C GLU A 26 -50.94 -24.76 -16.61
N ILE A 27 -51.62 -25.69 -15.92
CA ILE A 27 -51.20 -26.18 -14.60
C ILE A 27 -49.83 -26.84 -14.65
N ASP A 28 -49.55 -27.65 -15.66
CA ASP A 28 -48.25 -28.30 -15.81
C ASP A 28 -47.15 -27.29 -16.12
N SER A 29 -47.42 -26.27 -16.94
CA SER A 29 -46.50 -25.15 -17.16
C SER A 29 -46.19 -24.39 -15.87
N LEU A 30 -47.23 -24.04 -15.08
CA LEU A 30 -47.07 -23.33 -13.80
C LEU A 30 -46.31 -24.17 -12.77
N ARG A 31 -46.52 -25.50 -12.74
CA ARG A 31 -45.76 -26.43 -11.89
C ARG A 31 -44.28 -26.43 -12.24
N LEU A 32 -43.92 -26.45 -13.52
CA LEU A 32 -42.53 -26.42 -13.96
C LEU A 32 -41.83 -25.12 -13.54
N VAL A 33 -42.50 -23.98 -13.69
CA VAL A 33 -42.01 -22.67 -13.26
C VAL A 33 -41.84 -22.63 -11.73
N GLU A 34 -42.79 -23.17 -10.97
CA GLU A 34 -42.72 -23.21 -9.51
C GLU A 34 -41.58 -24.12 -9.01
N ILE A 35 -41.35 -25.27 -9.67
CA ILE A 35 -40.21 -26.15 -9.39
C ILE A 35 -38.89 -25.43 -9.67
N GLU A 36 -38.81 -24.64 -10.74
CA GLU A 36 -37.63 -23.87 -11.08
C GLU A 36 -37.38 -22.72 -10.09
N ASN A 37 -38.42 -21.98 -9.70
CA ASN A 37 -38.36 -20.91 -8.73
C ASN A 37 -37.95 -21.39 -7.32
N LYS A 38 -38.26 -22.63 -6.98
CA LYS A 38 -37.87 -23.27 -5.72
C LYS A 38 -36.42 -23.77 -5.69
N LYS A 39 -35.71 -23.76 -6.82
CA LYS A 39 -34.29 -24.13 -6.83
C LYS A 39 -33.48 -23.12 -6.00
N PRO A 40 -32.62 -23.57 -5.07
CA PRO A 40 -31.78 -22.67 -4.30
C PRO A 40 -30.89 -21.81 -5.21
N LYS A 41 -30.96 -20.49 -5.04
CA LYS A 41 -30.06 -19.56 -5.74
C LYS A 41 -28.71 -19.53 -5.06
N ILE A 42 -27.64 -19.74 -5.84
CA ILE A 42 -26.26 -19.59 -5.35
C ILE A 42 -25.83 -18.15 -5.59
N TYR A 43 -25.44 -17.46 -4.51
CA TYR A 43 -24.84 -16.13 -4.59
C TYR A 43 -23.32 -16.24 -4.61
N PRO A 44 -22.59 -15.29 -5.23
CA PRO A 44 -21.13 -15.29 -5.21
C PRO A 44 -20.57 -15.30 -3.78
N PHE A 45 -19.53 -16.09 -3.55
CA PHE A 45 -18.95 -16.30 -2.22
C PHE A 45 -17.44 -16.59 -2.31
N ASN A 46 -16.72 -16.34 -1.22
CA ASN A 46 -15.33 -16.76 -1.13
C ASN A 46 -15.25 -18.21 -0.62
N PRO A 47 -14.63 -19.14 -1.36
CA PRO A 47 -14.59 -20.56 -0.99
C PRO A 47 -13.84 -20.80 0.33
N ASN A 48 -12.94 -19.89 0.72
CA ASN A 48 -12.32 -19.91 2.04
C ASN A 48 -13.26 -19.45 3.16
N PHE A 49 -14.57 -19.48 3.01
CA PHE A 49 -15.51 -19.28 4.12
C PHE A 49 -16.65 -20.30 4.08
N ILE A 50 -16.49 -21.39 3.32
CA ILE A 50 -17.40 -22.51 3.36
C ILE A 50 -17.34 -23.14 4.76
N THR A 51 -18.49 -23.16 5.43
CA THR A 51 -18.75 -23.90 6.67
C THR A 51 -19.34 -25.27 6.34
N ASP A 52 -19.45 -26.17 7.33
CA ASP A 52 -20.10 -27.48 7.17
C ASP A 52 -21.49 -27.37 6.56
N TYR A 53 -22.32 -26.52 7.16
CA TYR A 53 -23.66 -26.25 6.64
C TYR A 53 -23.63 -25.72 5.21
N LYS A 54 -22.76 -24.74 4.92
CA LYS A 54 -22.69 -24.15 3.58
C LYS A 54 -22.23 -25.18 2.55
N GLY A 55 -21.19 -25.97 2.85
CA GLY A 55 -20.68 -27.03 1.97
C GLY A 55 -21.76 -28.06 1.67
N TYR A 56 -22.47 -28.52 2.71
CA TYR A 56 -23.59 -29.44 2.56
C TYR A 56 -24.70 -28.87 1.66
N THR A 57 -25.11 -27.62 1.88
CA THR A 57 -26.15 -26.97 1.04
C THR A 57 -25.71 -26.76 -0.42
N LEU A 58 -24.40 -26.69 -0.67
CA LEU A 58 -23.84 -26.61 -2.01
C LEU A 58 -23.73 -27.98 -2.68
N GLY A 59 -23.92 -29.09 -1.96
CA GLY A 59 -23.81 -30.45 -2.46
C GLY A 59 -22.46 -31.12 -2.25
N MET A 60 -21.62 -30.60 -1.35
CA MET A 60 -20.35 -31.23 -0.97
C MET A 60 -20.59 -32.41 -0.02
N THR A 61 -19.76 -33.43 -0.15
CA THR A 61 -19.63 -34.53 0.82
C THR A 61 -18.93 -34.06 2.09
N THR A 62 -19.14 -34.77 3.19
CA THR A 62 -18.48 -34.51 4.48
C THR A 62 -16.96 -34.51 4.33
N GLU A 63 -16.41 -35.45 3.58
CA GLU A 63 -14.96 -35.59 3.41
C GLU A 63 -14.36 -34.43 2.59
N GLU A 64 -15.09 -33.91 1.58
CA GLU A 64 -14.66 -32.75 0.79
C GLU A 64 -14.59 -31.48 1.65
N ILE A 65 -15.57 -31.31 2.55
CA ILE A 65 -15.63 -30.19 3.48
C ILE A 65 -14.51 -30.31 4.51
N ASP A 66 -14.34 -31.48 5.12
CA ASP A 66 -13.31 -31.72 6.12
C ASP A 66 -11.90 -31.43 5.59
N ARG A 67 -11.62 -31.80 4.34
CA ARG A 67 -10.34 -31.46 3.68
C ARG A 67 -10.12 -29.96 3.57
N LEU A 68 -11.15 -29.20 3.22
CA LEU A 68 -11.08 -27.75 3.15
C LEU A 68 -10.82 -27.12 4.52
N LEU A 69 -11.56 -27.56 5.54
CA LEU A 69 -11.42 -27.06 6.91
C LEU A 69 -10.04 -27.40 7.49
N ALA A 70 -9.54 -28.61 7.26
CA ALA A 70 -8.21 -29.05 7.68
C ALA A 70 -7.08 -28.26 6.99
N PHE A 71 -7.25 -27.90 5.71
CA PHE A 71 -6.31 -27.04 4.99
C PHE A 71 -6.26 -25.64 5.61
N ARG A 72 -7.42 -25.07 5.92
CA ARG A 72 -7.54 -23.74 6.53
C ARG A 72 -7.04 -23.70 7.97
N LYS A 73 -7.17 -24.79 8.72
CA LYS A 73 -6.63 -24.94 10.08
C LYS A 73 -5.09 -24.85 10.12
N GLN A 74 -4.42 -25.03 8.98
CA GLN A 74 -2.96 -24.85 8.84
C GLN A 74 -2.58 -23.41 8.42
N ASP A 75 -3.48 -22.44 8.54
CA ASP A 75 -3.33 -21.06 8.04
C ASP A 75 -3.06 -20.97 6.52
N LYS A 76 -3.46 -21.99 5.77
CA LYS A 76 -3.39 -22.01 4.30
C LYS A 76 -4.72 -21.58 3.69
N TRP A 77 -4.62 -20.85 2.58
CA TRP A 77 -5.76 -20.27 1.89
C TRP A 77 -5.79 -20.73 0.45
N VAL A 78 -6.96 -21.11 -0.03
CA VAL A 78 -7.20 -21.44 -1.42
C VAL A 78 -7.28 -20.15 -2.23
N ASN A 79 -6.39 -20.00 -3.20
CA ASN A 79 -6.23 -18.79 -4.01
C ASN A 79 -6.64 -19.01 -5.48
N SER A 80 -7.11 -20.21 -5.84
CA SER A 80 -7.60 -20.48 -7.19
C SER A 80 -8.67 -21.57 -7.20
N VAL A 81 -9.46 -21.60 -8.28
CA VAL A 81 -10.43 -22.67 -8.55
C VAL A 81 -9.72 -24.04 -8.58
N GLN A 82 -8.54 -24.11 -9.19
CA GLN A 82 -7.77 -25.36 -9.28
C GLN A 82 -7.25 -25.81 -7.92
N GLU A 83 -6.79 -24.87 -7.08
CA GLU A 83 -6.34 -25.18 -5.73
C GLU A 83 -7.50 -25.65 -4.86
N PHE A 84 -8.69 -25.06 -5.02
CA PHE A 84 -9.90 -25.53 -4.35
C PHE A 84 -10.15 -27.00 -4.67
N GLN A 85 -10.11 -27.37 -5.95
CA GLN A 85 -10.26 -28.75 -6.37
C GLN A 85 -9.14 -29.65 -5.83
N ASN A 86 -7.89 -29.20 -5.86
CA ASN A 86 -6.77 -29.99 -5.38
C ASN A 86 -6.84 -30.28 -3.88
N VAL A 87 -7.36 -29.34 -3.08
CA VAL A 87 -7.56 -29.49 -1.64
C VAL A 87 -8.78 -30.34 -1.36
N THR A 88 -9.93 -29.98 -1.91
CA THR A 88 -11.21 -30.61 -1.60
C THR A 88 -11.43 -31.92 -2.35
N LYS A 89 -10.70 -32.20 -3.42
CA LYS A 89 -10.86 -33.38 -4.31
C LYS A 89 -12.26 -33.53 -4.89
N VAL A 90 -13.00 -32.42 -5.02
CA VAL A 90 -14.31 -32.43 -5.68
C VAL A 90 -14.21 -32.80 -7.17
N SER A 91 -15.27 -33.39 -7.71
CA SER A 91 -15.33 -33.75 -9.13
C SER A 91 -15.32 -32.53 -10.05
N ASP A 92 -14.85 -32.71 -11.28
CA ASP A 92 -14.86 -31.65 -12.30
C ASP A 92 -16.27 -31.12 -12.58
N SER A 93 -17.25 -32.03 -12.64
CA SER A 93 -18.66 -31.66 -12.88
C SER A 93 -19.21 -30.78 -11.76
N PHE A 94 -18.91 -31.12 -10.50
CA PHE A 94 -19.30 -30.30 -9.36
C PHE A 94 -18.60 -28.94 -9.37
N LEU A 95 -17.29 -28.94 -9.59
CA LEU A 95 -16.49 -27.71 -9.64
C LEU A 95 -16.98 -26.75 -10.73
N ALA A 96 -17.38 -27.26 -11.88
CA ALA A 96 -17.93 -26.46 -12.97
C ALA A 96 -19.22 -25.73 -12.57
N ILE A 97 -20.02 -26.31 -11.68
CA ILE A 97 -21.27 -25.70 -11.18
C ILE A 97 -20.98 -24.59 -10.17
N ILE A 98 -20.04 -24.82 -9.24
CA ILE A 98 -19.82 -23.89 -8.12
C ILE A 98 -18.76 -22.81 -8.39
N SER A 99 -17.75 -23.09 -9.22
CA SER A 99 -16.64 -22.17 -9.47
C SER A 99 -17.03 -20.81 -10.09
N PRO A 100 -18.09 -20.68 -10.93
CA PRO A 100 -18.53 -19.37 -11.41
C PRO A 100 -18.95 -18.41 -10.28
N TYR A 101 -19.27 -18.94 -9.10
CA TYR A 101 -19.66 -18.17 -7.93
C TYR A 101 -18.49 -17.84 -7.01
N PHE A 102 -17.28 -18.32 -7.29
CA PHE A 102 -16.12 -18.02 -6.44
C PHE A 102 -15.70 -16.57 -6.57
N LYS A 103 -15.45 -15.94 -5.42
CA LYS A 103 -14.93 -14.58 -5.30
C LYS A 103 -13.66 -14.59 -4.45
N PHE A 104 -12.52 -14.47 -5.11
CA PHE A 104 -11.23 -14.32 -4.45
C PHE A 104 -10.92 -12.83 -4.22
N PRO A 105 -10.11 -12.48 -3.21
CA PRO A 105 -9.65 -11.11 -3.00
C PRO A 105 -8.85 -10.55 -4.19
N GLU A 106 -8.91 -9.23 -4.40
CA GLU A 106 -8.19 -8.53 -5.49
C GLU A 106 -6.68 -8.81 -5.53
N TRP A 107 -6.03 -8.95 -4.38
CA TRP A 107 -4.60 -9.23 -4.31
C TRP A 107 -4.22 -10.62 -4.87
N VAL A 108 -5.20 -11.52 -5.00
CA VAL A 108 -5.04 -12.87 -5.59
C VAL A 108 -5.26 -12.84 -7.09
N THR A 109 -6.33 -12.20 -7.55
CA THR A 109 -6.75 -12.20 -8.96
C THR A 109 -6.01 -11.15 -9.80
N ASN A 110 -5.55 -10.08 -9.18
CA ASN A 110 -4.82 -9.00 -9.83
C ASN A 110 -3.61 -8.58 -8.97
N PRO A 111 -2.60 -9.45 -8.82
CA PRO A 111 -1.40 -9.11 -8.07
C PRO A 111 -0.71 -7.93 -8.76
N LYS A 112 -0.49 -6.82 -8.03
CA LYS A 112 0.28 -5.69 -8.54
C LYS A 112 1.61 -6.20 -9.10
N PRO A 113 2.01 -5.83 -10.32
CA PRO A 113 3.27 -6.29 -10.89
C PRO A 113 4.40 -5.90 -9.94
N LYS A 114 5.11 -6.90 -9.40
CA LYS A 114 6.35 -6.66 -8.67
C LYS A 114 7.34 -6.08 -9.67
N THR A 115 7.57 -4.78 -9.61
CA THR A 115 8.64 -4.12 -10.37
C THR A 115 9.97 -4.62 -9.82
N PHE A 116 10.50 -5.68 -10.43
CA PHE A 116 11.88 -6.11 -10.19
C PHE A 116 12.81 -5.10 -10.85
N THR A 117 13.14 -4.01 -10.15
CA THR A 117 14.25 -3.14 -10.55
C THR A 117 15.55 -3.91 -10.34
N THR A 118 16.16 -4.37 -11.42
CA THR A 118 17.52 -4.91 -11.38
C THR A 118 18.48 -3.75 -11.10
N TYR A 119 18.97 -3.67 -9.86
CA TYR A 119 19.98 -2.69 -9.48
C TYR A 119 21.33 -3.13 -10.08
N GLN A 120 21.83 -2.38 -11.07
CA GLN A 120 23.17 -2.62 -11.60
C GLN A 120 24.21 -2.00 -10.66
N TYR A 121 24.90 -2.87 -9.93
CA TYR A 121 26.04 -2.49 -9.10
C TYR A 121 27.28 -2.41 -9.97
N ASN A 122 27.65 -1.19 -10.37
CA ASN A 122 28.96 -0.92 -10.93
C ASN A 122 29.91 -0.65 -9.76
N ASN A 123 30.93 -1.50 -9.59
CA ASN A 123 31.88 -1.45 -8.46
C ASN A 123 32.87 -0.27 -8.49
N GLN A 124 32.69 0.70 -9.40
CA GLN A 124 33.53 1.89 -9.49
C GLN A 124 32.72 3.13 -9.08
N PRO A 125 33.21 3.92 -8.10
CA PRO A 125 32.52 5.13 -7.66
C PRO A 125 32.47 6.14 -8.80
N LYS A 126 31.29 6.75 -9.01
CA LYS A 126 31.13 7.80 -10.03
C LYS A 126 31.91 9.04 -9.66
N THR A 127 32.58 9.64 -10.64
CA THR A 127 33.15 10.99 -10.52
C THR A 127 32.05 12.04 -10.37
N PHE A 128 32.40 13.25 -9.94
CA PHE A 128 31.45 14.37 -9.80
C PHE A 128 30.67 14.62 -11.11
N GLU A 129 31.36 14.57 -12.24
CA GLU A 129 30.85 14.79 -13.59
C GLU A 129 29.86 13.70 -14.01
N GLN A 130 30.12 12.45 -13.60
CA GLN A 130 29.26 11.30 -13.88
C GLN A 130 28.00 11.25 -13.01
N LYS A 131 28.00 11.92 -11.84
CA LYS A 131 26.82 12.00 -10.97
C LYS A 131 25.75 12.89 -11.58
N GLN A 132 24.49 12.58 -11.30
CA GLN A 132 23.37 13.45 -11.66
C GLN A 132 23.21 14.56 -10.64
N ASP A 133 22.66 15.70 -11.06
CA ASP A 133 22.42 16.81 -10.14
C ASP A 133 21.23 16.52 -9.23
N LEU A 134 21.46 16.54 -7.92
CA LEU A 134 20.44 16.29 -6.90
C LEU A 134 19.31 17.33 -6.96
N ASN A 135 19.62 18.56 -7.35
CA ASN A 135 18.63 19.64 -7.42
C ASN A 135 17.69 19.53 -8.62
N THR A 136 18.05 18.79 -9.66
CA THR A 136 17.20 18.57 -10.86
C THR A 136 16.71 17.14 -10.99
N ALA A 137 17.10 16.25 -10.08
CA ALA A 137 16.70 14.85 -10.09
C ALA A 137 15.17 14.67 -10.00
N SER A 138 14.62 13.88 -10.92
CA SER A 138 13.22 13.45 -10.90
C SER A 138 13.01 12.29 -9.92
N ALA A 139 11.76 12.07 -9.51
CA ALA A 139 11.41 10.97 -8.61
C ALA A 139 11.79 9.60 -9.22
N LEU A 140 11.61 9.44 -10.53
CA LEU A 140 11.96 8.22 -11.24
C LEU A 140 13.47 7.97 -11.29
N GLN A 141 14.29 9.02 -11.40
CA GLN A 141 15.74 8.90 -11.32
C GLN A 141 16.19 8.50 -9.91
N LEU A 142 15.63 9.12 -8.88
CA LEU A 142 15.92 8.79 -7.49
C LEU A 142 15.53 7.33 -7.17
N GLN A 143 14.40 6.86 -7.69
CA GLN A 143 13.91 5.48 -7.49
C GLN A 143 14.82 4.39 -8.10
N LYS A 144 15.78 4.76 -8.96
CA LYS A 144 16.80 3.81 -9.45
C LYS A 144 17.82 3.46 -8.38
N VAL A 145 17.92 4.25 -7.30
CA VAL A 145 18.80 3.97 -6.17
C VAL A 145 18.16 2.90 -5.30
N ASN A 146 18.89 1.82 -5.04
CA ASN A 146 18.42 0.78 -4.10
C ASN A 146 18.14 1.42 -2.73
N GLY A 147 16.97 1.14 -2.17
CA GLY A 147 16.51 1.72 -0.91
C GLY A 147 15.70 3.01 -1.08
N ILE A 148 15.57 3.55 -2.30
CA ILE A 148 14.69 4.69 -2.59
C ILE A 148 13.46 4.21 -3.34
N GLY A 149 12.35 4.04 -2.62
CA GLY A 149 11.03 3.81 -3.21
C GLY A 149 10.28 5.10 -3.53
N GLU A 150 9.02 4.96 -3.96
CA GLU A 150 8.12 6.08 -4.20
C GLU A 150 8.02 7.03 -2.99
N GLY A 151 7.91 6.50 -1.77
CA GLY A 151 7.82 7.30 -0.55
C GLY A 151 9.08 8.16 -0.30
N TYR A 152 10.26 7.56 -0.38
CA TYR A 152 11.51 8.28 -0.14
C TYR A 152 11.83 9.30 -1.25
N SER A 153 11.61 8.94 -2.52
CA SER A 153 11.80 9.88 -3.62
C SER A 153 10.93 11.12 -3.49
N LYS A 154 9.65 10.96 -3.09
CA LYS A 154 8.76 12.09 -2.79
C LYS A 154 9.25 12.93 -1.62
N ARG A 155 9.76 12.31 -0.54
CA ARG A 155 10.30 13.05 0.61
C ARG A 155 11.55 13.85 0.28
N ILE A 156 12.48 13.28 -0.50
CA ILE A 156 13.69 13.98 -0.96
C ILE A 156 13.29 15.22 -1.78
N ILE A 157 12.37 15.06 -2.73
CA ILE A 157 11.86 16.16 -3.56
C ILE A 157 11.14 17.21 -2.72
N ALA A 158 10.22 16.81 -1.84
CA ALA A 158 9.50 17.75 -0.97
C ALA A 158 10.45 18.55 -0.07
N TYR A 159 11.50 17.90 0.45
CA TYR A 159 12.50 18.56 1.27
C TYR A 159 13.39 19.51 0.44
N ARG A 160 13.83 19.09 -0.76
CA ARG A 160 14.52 19.96 -1.73
C ARG A 160 13.69 21.21 -2.03
N ASP A 161 12.42 21.03 -2.35
CA ASP A 161 11.52 22.11 -2.78
C ASP A 161 11.22 23.06 -1.60
N LYS A 162 11.06 22.53 -0.37
CA LYS A 162 10.95 23.32 0.86
C LYS A 162 12.15 24.25 1.07
N LEU A 163 13.36 23.77 0.76
CA LEU A 163 14.57 24.59 0.86
C LEU A 163 14.73 25.55 -0.32
N GLY A 164 13.99 25.35 -1.43
CA GLY A 164 14.24 26.04 -2.69
C GLY A 164 15.52 25.54 -3.39
N GLY A 165 15.89 24.28 -3.14
CA GLY A 165 17.12 23.65 -3.60
C GLY A 165 18.10 23.35 -2.45
N PHE A 166 18.81 22.24 -2.58
CA PHE A 166 19.92 21.89 -1.72
C PHE A 166 21.13 22.79 -1.98
N ILE A 167 21.85 23.08 -0.92
CA ILE A 167 23.16 23.73 -0.90
C ILE A 167 24.26 22.68 -0.98
N ALA A 168 24.09 21.55 -0.28
CA ALA A 168 25.08 20.47 -0.21
C ALA A 168 24.43 19.10 0.06
N ASP A 169 25.12 18.03 -0.33
CA ASP A 169 24.67 16.64 -0.19
C ASP A 169 24.33 16.25 1.26
N ILE A 170 25.01 16.86 2.23
CA ILE A 170 24.80 16.61 3.66
C ILE A 170 23.36 16.86 4.12
N GLN A 171 22.63 17.73 3.42
CA GLN A 171 21.24 18.03 3.73
C GLN A 171 20.29 16.85 3.48
N LEU A 172 20.73 15.79 2.77
CA LEU A 172 20.00 14.53 2.70
C LEU A 172 19.79 13.88 4.08
N ARG A 173 20.66 14.15 5.06
CA ARG A 173 20.53 13.66 6.44
C ARG A 173 19.31 14.23 7.16
N GLU A 174 18.78 15.35 6.67
CA GLU A 174 17.61 16.01 7.23
C GLU A 174 16.30 15.47 6.65
N VAL A 175 16.38 14.61 5.63
CA VAL A 175 15.21 13.96 5.03
C VAL A 175 14.77 12.80 5.93
N TYR A 176 13.59 12.96 6.54
CA TYR A 176 13.07 12.00 7.53
C TYR A 176 12.96 10.56 6.99
N GLY A 177 13.60 9.65 7.73
CA GLY A 177 13.52 8.21 7.53
C GLY A 177 14.52 7.63 6.53
N LEU A 178 15.41 8.43 5.95
CA LEU A 178 16.56 7.90 5.20
C LEU A 178 17.61 7.36 6.19
N SER A 179 18.04 6.11 6.00
CA SER A 179 19.19 5.59 6.74
C SER A 179 20.51 6.12 6.13
N PRO A 180 21.61 6.16 6.89
CA PRO A 180 22.92 6.58 6.38
C PRO A 180 23.34 5.81 5.12
N GLU A 181 23.10 4.50 5.09
CA GLU A 181 23.47 3.62 3.97
C GLU A 181 22.63 3.91 2.71
N VAL A 182 21.39 4.39 2.87
CA VAL A 182 20.58 4.86 1.75
C VAL A 182 21.14 6.18 1.23
N ILE A 183 21.54 7.09 2.12
CA ILE A 183 22.13 8.38 1.75
C ILE A 183 23.44 8.16 0.98
N ASP A 184 24.31 7.26 1.45
CA ASP A 184 25.57 6.95 0.78
C ASP A 184 25.32 6.47 -0.66
N ARG A 185 24.36 5.56 -0.85
CA ARG A 185 23.93 5.10 -2.18
C ARG A 185 23.34 6.20 -3.05
N VAL A 186 22.64 7.17 -2.46
CA VAL A 186 22.17 8.36 -3.20
C VAL A 186 23.37 9.20 -3.64
N VAL A 187 24.33 9.46 -2.75
CA VAL A 187 25.52 10.28 -3.01
C VAL A 187 26.49 9.60 -3.98
N GLU A 188 26.46 8.28 -4.12
CA GLU A 188 27.17 7.56 -5.19
C GLU A 188 26.62 7.90 -6.59
N GLN A 189 25.32 8.21 -6.70
CA GLN A 189 24.63 8.41 -7.97
C GLN A 189 24.31 9.87 -8.28
N PHE A 190 24.18 10.69 -7.24
CA PHE A 190 23.77 12.09 -7.28
C PHE A 190 24.72 12.95 -6.46
N THR A 191 24.82 14.22 -6.80
CA THR A 191 25.48 15.25 -5.99
C THR A 191 24.88 16.60 -6.32
N VAL A 192 24.95 17.56 -5.43
CA VAL A 192 24.50 18.94 -5.67
C VAL A 192 25.46 19.60 -6.66
N LYS A 193 25.06 19.67 -7.95
CA LYS A 193 25.83 20.38 -8.99
C LYS A 193 25.42 21.85 -9.10
N THR A 194 24.18 22.17 -8.77
CA THR A 194 23.63 23.52 -8.82
C THR A 194 23.25 23.99 -7.40
N PRO A 195 24.23 24.24 -6.52
CA PRO A 195 23.93 24.60 -5.13
C PRO A 195 23.07 25.86 -5.07
N LYS A 196 22.06 25.83 -4.20
CA LYS A 196 21.26 27.01 -3.88
C LYS A 196 22.19 28.12 -3.37
N GLN A 197 22.08 29.29 -3.97
CA GLN A 197 22.81 30.47 -3.53
C GLN A 197 22.22 30.97 -2.21
N VAL A 198 23.08 31.13 -1.20
CA VAL A 198 22.72 31.65 0.11
C VAL A 198 23.71 32.73 0.52
N GLU A 199 23.19 33.83 1.06
CA GLU A 199 24.03 34.85 1.66
C GLU A 199 24.52 34.34 3.01
N LYS A 200 25.81 34.01 3.07
CA LYS A 200 26.43 33.49 4.29
C LYS A 200 26.63 34.61 5.30
N ILE A 201 26.22 34.35 6.54
CA ILE A 201 26.37 35.24 7.68
C ILE A 201 27.78 35.13 8.23
N ASN A 202 28.46 36.25 8.43
CA ASN A 202 29.78 36.27 9.03
C ASN A 202 29.67 36.06 10.55
N LEU A 203 30.20 34.94 11.03
CA LEU A 203 30.10 34.56 12.44
C LEU A 203 30.74 35.59 13.39
N ASN A 204 31.83 36.26 12.97
CA ASN A 204 32.57 37.21 13.79
C ASN A 204 31.93 38.60 13.85
N THR A 205 30.97 38.91 12.98
CA THR A 205 30.29 40.22 12.97
C THR A 205 28.77 40.13 13.07
N ALA A 206 28.20 38.92 13.01
CA ALA A 206 26.76 38.72 13.04
C ALA A 206 26.10 39.31 14.29
N SER A 207 24.92 39.88 14.12
CA SER A 207 24.02 40.22 15.22
C SER A 207 23.22 38.98 15.67
N ILE A 208 22.56 39.07 16.84
CA ILE A 208 21.67 38.01 17.32
C ILE A 208 20.53 37.81 16.30
N GLU A 209 19.95 38.89 15.78
CA GLU A 209 18.85 38.84 14.82
C GLU A 209 19.24 38.11 13.53
N GLN A 210 20.49 38.25 13.09
CA GLN A 210 20.99 37.51 11.93
C GLN A 210 21.17 36.03 12.26
N LEU A 211 21.77 35.70 13.40
CA LEU A 211 22.05 34.31 13.79
C LEU A 211 20.77 33.48 13.95
N VAL A 212 19.70 34.03 14.53
CA VAL A 212 18.44 33.31 14.72
C VAL A 212 17.70 32.99 13.41
N THR A 213 18.11 33.57 12.28
CA THR A 213 17.57 33.18 10.97
C THR A 213 18.12 31.84 10.47
N ILE A 214 19.22 31.36 11.05
CA ILE A 214 19.85 30.11 10.66
C ILE A 214 19.10 28.95 11.32
N GLN A 215 18.80 27.92 10.53
CA GLN A 215 18.14 26.73 11.04
C GLN A 215 18.95 26.11 12.20
N TYR A 216 18.26 25.72 13.27
CA TYR A 216 18.82 25.17 14.51
C TYR A 216 19.53 26.18 15.42
N ILE A 217 19.52 27.47 15.09
CA ILE A 217 19.99 28.52 16.01
C ILE A 217 18.76 29.26 16.55
N ASP A 218 18.39 28.97 17.79
CA ASP A 218 17.41 29.77 18.52
C ASP A 218 18.08 30.96 19.23
N TYR A 219 17.28 31.74 19.95
CA TYR A 219 17.77 32.92 20.67
C TYR A 219 18.83 32.57 21.74
N GLU A 220 18.65 31.46 22.47
CA GLU A 220 19.58 31.04 23.51
C GLU A 220 20.94 30.65 22.90
N VAL A 221 20.91 29.85 21.84
CA VAL A 221 22.12 29.47 21.11
C VAL A 221 22.80 30.70 20.50
N ALA A 222 22.04 31.59 19.87
CA ALA A 222 22.58 32.83 19.31
C ALA A 222 23.25 33.70 20.39
N HIS A 223 22.62 33.86 21.56
CA HIS A 223 23.20 34.59 22.69
C HIS A 223 24.53 33.97 23.14
N HIS A 224 24.58 32.66 23.35
CA HIS A 224 25.83 31.97 23.73
C HIS A 224 26.91 32.04 22.63
N ILE A 225 26.54 32.08 21.35
CA ILE A 225 27.49 32.29 20.25
C ILE A 225 28.17 33.65 20.39
N ILE A 226 27.41 34.72 20.68
CA ILE A 226 27.93 36.08 20.86
C ILE A 226 28.79 36.18 22.11
N GLU A 227 28.35 35.58 23.22
CA GLU A 227 29.12 35.52 24.47
C GLU A 227 30.48 34.85 24.25
N GLN A 228 30.50 33.67 23.63
CA GLN A 228 31.75 32.97 23.31
C GLN A 228 32.62 33.75 22.33
N ARG A 229 32.01 34.43 21.34
CA ARG A 229 32.73 35.31 20.42
C ARG A 229 33.47 36.42 21.17
N THR A 230 32.80 37.09 22.11
CA THR A 230 33.39 38.17 22.91
C THR A 230 34.49 37.65 23.83
N LEU A 231 34.29 36.50 24.49
CA LEU A 231 35.26 35.91 25.40
C LEU A 231 36.55 35.43 24.72
N ARG A 232 36.47 35.04 23.44
CA ARG A 232 37.59 34.47 22.66
C ARG A 232 38.16 35.42 21.62
N GLU A 233 37.69 36.67 21.60
CA GLU A 233 38.06 37.69 20.60
C GLU A 233 37.79 37.23 19.15
N GLY A 234 36.72 36.45 18.96
CA GLY A 234 36.33 35.89 17.66
C GLY A 234 36.50 34.37 17.56
N TYR A 235 35.99 33.83 16.46
CA TYR A 235 36.14 32.45 16.04
C TYR A 235 37.21 32.34 14.94
N GLN A 236 38.06 31.32 15.06
CA GLN A 236 39.10 31.01 14.06
C GLN A 236 38.67 29.85 13.14
N SER A 237 37.78 28.99 13.63
CA SER A 237 37.12 27.94 12.85
C SER A 237 35.63 27.92 13.13
N LEU A 238 34.82 27.53 12.14
CA LEU A 238 33.41 27.23 12.38
C LEU A 238 33.23 26.04 13.34
N ASP A 239 34.22 25.16 13.47
CA ASP A 239 34.22 24.06 14.46
C ASP A 239 34.28 24.53 15.91
N ASP A 240 34.73 25.77 16.15
CA ASP A 240 34.73 26.35 17.49
C ASP A 240 33.31 26.55 18.04
N LEU A 241 32.28 26.52 17.18
CA LEU A 241 30.87 26.51 17.60
C LEU A 241 30.54 25.29 18.48
N LEU A 242 31.27 24.19 18.38
CA LEU A 242 31.11 23.03 19.28
C LEU A 242 31.44 23.35 20.75
N LYS A 243 32.16 24.44 21.00
CA LYS A 243 32.52 24.92 22.34
C LYS A 243 31.44 25.84 22.92
N VAL A 244 30.43 26.20 22.13
CA VAL A 244 29.32 27.06 22.57
C VAL A 244 28.35 26.26 23.42
N LYS A 245 27.96 26.84 24.55
CA LYS A 245 27.00 26.24 25.47
C LYS A 245 25.65 26.02 24.79
N SER A 246 25.04 24.85 25.03
CA SER A 246 23.75 24.44 24.46
C SER A 246 23.74 24.34 22.91
N PHE A 247 24.90 24.36 22.24
CA PHE A 247 24.96 24.29 20.79
C PHE A 247 24.52 22.91 20.26
N PRO A 248 23.68 22.83 19.21
CA PRO A 248 23.26 21.56 18.61
C PRO A 248 24.38 20.94 17.78
N SER A 249 25.30 20.26 18.45
CA SER A 249 26.49 19.64 17.84
C SER A 249 26.16 18.69 16.69
N ASN A 250 25.05 17.95 16.79
CA ASN A 250 24.57 17.05 15.73
C ASN A 250 24.09 17.78 14.45
N LYS A 251 23.96 19.10 14.48
CA LYS A 251 23.52 19.93 13.35
C LYS A 251 24.61 20.86 12.80
N ILE A 252 25.84 20.76 13.31
CA ILE A 252 26.93 21.65 12.93
C ILE A 252 27.16 21.72 11.42
N GLU A 253 27.16 20.58 10.74
CA GLU A 253 27.40 20.53 9.29
C GLU A 253 26.30 21.21 8.49
N ILE A 254 25.06 21.24 8.99
CA ILE A 254 23.96 21.98 8.37
C ILE A 254 24.10 23.47 8.65
N ILE A 255 24.41 23.85 9.89
CA ILE A 255 24.58 25.24 10.32
C ILE A 255 25.72 25.92 9.55
N LYS A 256 26.86 25.22 9.37
CA LYS A 256 28.03 25.69 8.61
C LYS A 256 27.70 26.11 7.18
N LEU A 257 26.66 25.56 6.56
CA LEU A 257 26.25 25.94 5.19
C LEU A 257 25.85 27.41 5.09
N TYR A 258 25.42 28.02 6.19
CA TYR A 258 24.92 29.39 6.26
C TYR A 258 25.94 30.38 6.86
N LEU A 259 27.11 29.91 7.27
CA LEU A 259 28.11 30.71 7.96
C LEU A 259 29.38 30.86 7.13
N LYS A 260 30.09 31.97 7.36
CA LYS A 260 31.44 32.21 6.88
C LYS A 260 32.29 32.85 7.98
N LEU A 261 33.59 32.74 7.82
CA LEU A 261 34.58 33.57 8.50
C LEU A 261 35.10 34.62 7.50
N ASN A 262 35.61 35.74 8.02
CA ASN A 262 36.33 36.72 7.22
C ASN A 262 37.71 36.20 6.82
#